data_AF-A0A919MUI7-F1
#
_entry.id   AF-A0A919MUI7-F1
#
_cell.length_a   1.000
_cell.length_b   1.000
_cell.length_c   1.000
_cell.angle_alpha   90.00
_cell.angle_beta   90.00
_cell.angle_gamma   90.00
#
_symmetry.space_group_name_H-M   'P 1'
#
loop_
_entity.id
_entity.type
_entity.pdbx_description
1 polymer ?
#
loop_
_entity_poly.entity_id
_entity_poly.type
_entity_poly.pdbx_seq_one_letter_code
_entity_poly.pdbx_strand_id
1 'polypeptide(L)' 'MTVESETNEPNEFGFAGGATAPQPERHRESADDVDAERIAVPSDDLTGAISDGLDRATQGDDSDR' A
#
# COMPACT_ATOMS: atom_id res chain seq x y z
N MET A 1 -32.46 -27.61 -20.40
CA MET A 1 -30.99 -27.54 -20.28
C MET A 1 -30.67 -27.52 -18.80
N THR A 2 -30.26 -28.68 -18.29
CA THR A 2 -29.70 -28.84 -16.95
C THR A 2 -28.44 -27.99 -16.86
N VAL A 3 -28.38 -27.09 -15.87
CA VAL A 3 -27.16 -26.37 -15.54
C VAL A 3 -26.23 -27.43 -14.95
N GLU A 4 -25.31 -27.92 -15.78
CA GLU A 4 -24.19 -28.71 -15.31
C GLU A 4 -23.41 -27.78 -14.38
N SER A 5 -23.48 -28.03 -13.08
CA SER A 5 -22.75 -27.28 -12.06
C SER A 5 -21.28 -27.33 -12.44
N GLU A 6 -20.72 -26.24 -12.95
CA GLU A 6 -19.27 -26.11 -13.17
C GLU A 6 -18.60 -26.35 -11.81
N THR A 7 -18.04 -27.55 -11.65
CA THR A 7 -17.51 -27.99 -10.36
C THR A 7 -16.36 -27.08 -9.98
N ASN A 8 -16.48 -26.40 -8.84
CA ASN A 8 -15.51 -25.48 -8.25
C ASN A 8 -14.31 -26.25 -7.64
N GLU A 9 -13.80 -27.28 -8.33
CA GLU A 9 -12.67 -28.07 -7.81
C GLU A 9 -11.37 -27.30 -7.96
N PRO A 10 -10.44 -27.40 -6.99
CA PRO A 10 -9.14 -26.79 -7.12
C PRO A 10 -8.38 -27.41 -8.29
N ASN A 11 -7.66 -26.58 -9.04
CA ASN A 11 -6.71 -27.12 -10.02
C ASN A 11 -5.58 -27.91 -9.32
N GLU A 12 -4.74 -28.57 -10.11
CA GLU A 12 -3.60 -29.37 -9.64
C GLU A 12 -2.58 -28.61 -8.76
N PHE A 13 -2.63 -27.27 -8.78
CA PHE A 13 -1.81 -26.38 -7.97
C PHE A 13 -2.53 -25.87 -6.70
N GLY A 14 -3.75 -26.36 -6.43
CA GLY A 14 -4.52 -26.05 -5.24
C GLY A 14 -5.39 -24.79 -5.32
N PHE A 15 -5.57 -24.17 -6.49
CA PHE A 15 -6.46 -23.01 -6.64
C PHE A 15 -7.88 -23.47 -7.02
N ALA A 16 -8.81 -23.40 -6.07
CA ALA A 16 -10.25 -23.37 -6.32
C ALA A 16 -10.75 -21.97 -6.02
N GLY A 17 -11.27 -21.27 -7.02
CA GLY A 17 -11.95 -20.02 -6.78
C GLY A 17 -13.04 -19.84 -7.81
N GLY A 18 -14.26 -19.61 -7.33
CA GLY A 18 -15.31 -19.02 -8.16
C GLY A 18 -14.83 -17.70 -8.77
N ALA A 19 -15.60 -17.16 -9.71
CA ALA A 19 -15.29 -15.88 -10.33
C ALA A 19 -14.86 -14.87 -9.26
N THR A 20 -13.66 -14.31 -9.41
CA THR A 20 -13.24 -13.20 -8.54
C THR A 20 -14.32 -12.13 -8.61
N ALA A 21 -14.58 -11.43 -7.51
CA ALA A 21 -15.47 -10.28 -7.54
C ALA A 21 -15.11 -9.38 -8.74
N PRO A 22 -16.09 -8.79 -9.43
CA PRO A 22 -15.80 -7.86 -10.51
C PRO A 22 -14.75 -6.86 -10.05
N GLN A 23 -13.81 -6.53 -10.95
CA GLN A 23 -12.81 -5.51 -10.64
C GLN A 23 -13.54 -4.25 -10.16
N PRO A 24 -13.08 -3.62 -9.07
CA PRO A 24 -13.66 -2.36 -8.63
C PRO A 24 -13.57 -1.34 -9.76
N GLU A 25 -14.58 -0.47 -9.85
CA GLU A 25 -14.55 0.59 -10.84
C GLU A 25 -13.33 1.48 -10.60
N ARG A 26 -12.55 1.73 -11.66
CA ARG A 26 -11.46 2.71 -11.58
C ARG A 26 -12.06 4.10 -11.53
N HIS A 27 -12.19 4.64 -10.32
CA HIS A 27 -12.40 6.07 -10.14
C HIS A 27 -11.12 6.80 -10.53
N ARG A 28 -11.16 7.50 -11.67
CA ARG A 28 -10.19 8.54 -11.99
C ARG A 28 -10.81 9.86 -11.55
N GLU A 29 -10.57 10.23 -10.31
CA GLU A 29 -10.82 11.60 -9.86
C GLU A 29 -9.90 12.53 -10.65
N SER A 30 -10.41 13.68 -11.08
CA SER A 30 -9.56 14.66 -11.75
C SER A 30 -8.58 15.24 -10.72
N ALA A 31 -7.41 15.73 -11.16
CA ALA A 31 -6.43 16.29 -10.23
C ALA A 31 -7.00 17.48 -9.43
N ASP A 32 -8.00 18.18 -9.97
CA ASP A 32 -8.72 19.27 -9.30
C ASP A 32 -9.69 18.77 -8.21
N ASP A 33 -10.17 17.53 -8.30
CA ASP A 33 -11.06 16.89 -7.30
C ASP A 33 -10.26 16.22 -6.17
N VAL A 34 -8.95 16.05 -6.34
CA VAL A 34 -8.08 15.37 -5.40
C VAL A 34 -7.43 16.38 -4.45
N ASP A 35 -7.76 16.29 -3.17
CA ASP A 35 -7.03 17.00 -2.10
C ASP A 35 -5.62 16.41 -1.98
N ALA A 36 -4.67 17.03 -2.69
CA ALA A 36 -3.29 16.55 -2.77
C ALA A 36 -2.63 16.43 -1.39
N GLU A 37 -3.00 17.27 -0.43
CA GLU A 37 -2.48 17.23 0.94
C GLU A 37 -2.95 15.97 1.70
N ARG A 38 -4.09 15.37 1.32
CA ARG A 38 -4.53 14.08 1.90
C ARG A 38 -3.79 12.88 1.35
N ILE A 39 -3.20 13.00 0.16
CA ILE A 39 -2.45 11.92 -0.50
C ILE A 39 -0.96 12.07 -0.26
N ALA A 40 -0.49 13.31 -0.07
CA ALA A 40 0.91 13.59 0.17
C ALA A 40 1.43 12.82 1.38
N VAL A 41 2.56 12.14 1.19
CA VAL A 41 3.32 11.57 2.30
C VAL A 41 3.89 12.73 3.10
N PRO A 42 3.70 12.77 4.44
CA PRO A 42 4.30 13.79 5.29
C PRO A 42 5.81 13.86 5.03
N SER A 43 6.38 15.07 4.91
CA SER A 43 7.81 15.22 4.60
C SER A 43 8.72 14.50 5.60
N ASP A 44 8.27 14.40 6.85
CA ASP A 44 8.97 13.72 7.93
C ASP A 44 9.04 12.19 7.75
N ASP A 45 8.09 11.55 7.06
CA ASP A 45 8.20 10.10 6.78
C ASP A 45 9.33 9.79 5.79
N LEU A 46 9.66 10.74 4.91
CA LEU A 46 10.74 10.57 3.92
C LEU A 46 12.12 10.91 4.51
N THR A 47 12.20 11.98 5.30
CA THR A 47 13.49 12.51 5.77
C THR A 47 13.72 12.37 7.27
N GLY A 48 12.70 12.03 8.06
CA GLY A 48 12.75 12.02 9.53
C GLY A 48 13.80 11.06 10.08
N ALA A 49 13.91 9.85 9.53
CA ALA A 49 14.96 8.90 9.93
C ALA A 49 16.38 9.39 9.61
N ILE A 50 16.55 10.17 8.53
CA ILE A 50 17.84 10.75 8.15
C ILE A 50 18.18 11.90 9.08
N SER A 51 17.21 12.78 9.36
CA SER A 51 17.36 13.90 10.30
C SER A 51 17.67 13.40 11.72
N ASP A 52 16.91 12.44 12.23
CA ASP A 52 17.13 11.83 13.56
C ASP A 52 18.48 11.12 13.65
N GLY A 53 18.87 10.41 12.59
CA GLY A 53 20.20 9.79 12.49
C GLY A 53 21.34 10.81 12.51
N LEU A 54 21.18 11.94 11.81
CA LEU A 54 22.16 13.03 11.77
C LEU A 54 22.24 13.77 13.12
N ASP A 55 21.11 14.04 13.74
CA ASP A 55 21.03 14.66 15.07
C ASP A 55 21.71 13.78 16.12
N ARG A 56 21.44 12.47 16.10
CA ARG A 56 22.12 11.52 16.99
C ARG A 56 23.63 11.44 16.77
N ALA A 57 24.06 11.48 15.51
CA ALA A 57 25.49 11.42 15.16
C ALA A 57 26.26 12.69 15.54
N THR A 58 25.59 13.84 15.59
CA THR A 58 26.21 15.14 15.87
C THR A 58 26.09 15.57 17.33
N GLN A 59 25.05 15.12 18.05
CA GLN A 59 24.82 15.47 19.46
C GLN A 59 25.43 14.44 20.44
N GLY A 60 25.80 13.25 19.96
CA GLY A 60 26.32 12.16 20.79
C GLY A 60 27.79 12.26 21.25
N ASP A 61 28.50 13.34 20.93
CA ASP A 61 29.93 13.50 21.24
C ASP A 61 30.22 14.50 22.38
N ASP A 62 29.19 15.23 22.89
CA ASP A 62 29.38 16.33 23.86
C ASP A 62 29.02 15.95 25.32
N SER A 63 28.63 14.70 25.58
CA SER A 63 28.19 14.24 26.91
C SER A 63 29.23 13.41 27.69
N ASP A 64 30.47 13.28 27.18
CA ASP A 64 31.58 12.53 27.81
C ASP A 64 32.80 13.42 28.17
N ARG A 65 32.58 14.68 28.57
CA ARG A 65 33.64 15.57 29.06
C ARG A 65 33.35 16.22 30.42
#